data_AF-A0A6L8NDT0-F1
#
_entry.id   AF-A0A6L8NDT0-F1
#
_cell.length_a   1.000
_cell.length_b   1.000
_cell.length_c   1.000
_cell.angle_alpha   90.00
_cell.angle_beta   90.00
_cell.angle_gamma   90.00
#
_symmetry.space_group_name_H-M   'P 1'
#
loop_
_entity.id
_entity.type
_entity.pdbx_description
1 polymer ?
#
loop_
_entity_poly.entity_id
_entity_poly.type
_entity_poly.pdbx_seq_one_letter_code
_entity_poly.pdbx_strand_id
1 'polypeptide(L)'
;MPDPDGLPRFHGRIVPWVTPWSAAPVLPEPLVLGLRGRGIAYRDESVHDRTDDGVLLARGRGRRATEAAGRPLYEQLDPRRQRRALARLLCQVCGEPPPRSPNGMLWLLAGPPDGDPEDVLTITPPVCPEPCAVLALEQCPALAGGHTALRVRRPRAWGYRGALHTPALLSGEDPVQLPYGDPRLPWLLADLAVIRLMGCTPIDLLRFTPASGDIA
;
A
#
# COMPACT_ATOMS: atom_id res chain seq x y z
N MET A 1 4.25 2.99 22.95
CA MET A 1 4.86 2.97 21.61
C MET A 1 4.89 1.53 21.13
N PRO A 2 4.72 1.23 19.83
CA PRO A 2 4.77 -0.15 19.35
C PRO A 2 6.11 -0.78 19.72
N ASP A 3 6.12 -2.09 19.98
CA ASP A 3 7.34 -2.86 20.18
C ASP A 3 8.06 -3.03 18.83
N PRO A 4 9.17 -2.29 18.59
CA PRO A 4 9.90 -2.39 17.34
C PRO A 4 10.63 -3.74 17.21
N ASP A 5 10.70 -4.54 18.27
CA ASP A 5 11.40 -5.82 18.29
C ASP A 5 10.57 -6.97 17.72
N GLY A 6 9.26 -6.78 17.55
CA GLY A 6 8.37 -7.75 16.90
C GLY A 6 8.43 -7.74 15.36
N LEU A 7 9.05 -6.73 14.75
CA LEU A 7 9.18 -6.65 13.30
C LEU A 7 10.43 -7.40 12.81
N PRO A 8 10.35 -8.08 11.66
CA PRO A 8 11.53 -8.73 11.10
C PRO A 8 12.57 -7.66 10.76
N ARG A 9 13.83 -7.98 11.04
CA ARG A 9 14.96 -7.13 10.67
C ARG A 9 15.57 -7.65 9.37
N PHE A 10 16.49 -6.89 8.78
CA PHE A 10 17.41 -7.36 7.74
C PHE A 10 18.70 -6.54 7.88
N HIS A 11 19.83 -7.22 8.11
CA HIS A 11 21.10 -6.59 8.49
C HIS A 11 20.94 -5.60 9.66
N GLY A 12 20.18 -5.99 10.69
CA GLY A 12 19.97 -5.22 11.92
C GLY A 12 18.93 -4.09 11.82
N ARG A 13 18.43 -3.77 10.62
CA ARG A 13 17.41 -2.72 10.41
C ARG A 13 16.02 -3.32 10.32
N ILE A 14 15.02 -2.64 10.86
CA ILE A 14 13.61 -3.04 10.73
C ILE A 14 13.23 -3.10 9.25
N VAL A 15 12.51 -4.15 8.84
CA VAL A 15 11.92 -4.25 7.50
C VAL A 15 10.49 -3.74 7.56
N PRO A 16 10.10 -2.74 6.74
CA PRO A 16 8.75 -2.21 6.74
C PRO A 16 7.70 -3.31 6.58
N TRP A 17 6.59 -3.17 7.29
CA TRP A 17 5.56 -4.19 7.36
C TRP A 17 4.98 -4.51 5.98
N VAL A 18 4.79 -3.52 5.10
CA VAL A 18 4.29 -3.73 3.73
C VAL A 18 5.31 -4.37 2.79
N THR A 19 6.58 -4.48 3.16
CA THR A 19 7.64 -5.00 2.28
C THR A 19 7.54 -6.52 2.13
N PRO A 20 7.48 -7.04 0.89
CA PRO A 20 7.59 -8.46 0.63
C PRO A 20 9.05 -8.93 0.68
N TRP A 21 9.23 -10.25 0.75
CA TRP A 21 10.54 -10.90 0.78
C TRP A 21 10.78 -11.67 -0.52
N SER A 22 12.01 -11.63 -1.03
CA SER A 22 12.38 -12.26 -2.31
C SER A 22 12.12 -13.76 -2.34
N ALA A 23 12.25 -14.44 -1.20
CA ALA A 23 12.06 -15.87 -1.08
C ALA A 23 10.64 -16.28 -0.71
N ALA A 24 9.73 -15.33 -0.45
CA ALA A 24 8.33 -15.67 -0.31
C ALA A 24 7.82 -16.14 -1.68
N PRO A 25 7.26 -17.36 -1.78
CA PRO A 25 6.85 -17.93 -3.05
C PRO A 25 5.76 -17.07 -3.68
N VAL A 26 5.84 -16.86 -4.99
CA VAL A 26 4.76 -16.23 -5.75
C VAL A 26 3.58 -17.21 -5.77
N LEU A 27 2.41 -16.73 -5.36
CA LEU A 27 1.22 -17.57 -5.34
C LEU A 27 0.68 -17.72 -6.76
N PRO A 28 0.22 -18.92 -7.15
CA PRO A 28 -0.36 -19.14 -8.47
C PRO A 28 -1.60 -18.29 -8.70
N GLU A 29 -1.72 -17.73 -9.90
CA GLU A 29 -2.84 -16.90 -10.35
C GLU A 29 -3.40 -17.50 -11.66
N PRO A 30 -4.05 -18.70 -11.60
CA PRO A 30 -4.49 -19.42 -12.79
C PRO A 30 -5.74 -18.77 -13.41
N LEU A 31 -5.54 -17.63 -14.07
CA LEU A 31 -6.59 -16.82 -14.66
C LEU A 31 -7.39 -17.59 -15.71
N VAL A 32 -8.70 -17.42 -15.65
CA VAL A 32 -9.70 -17.91 -16.60
C VAL A 32 -10.74 -16.81 -16.83
N LEU A 33 -11.57 -16.98 -17.87
CA LEU A 33 -12.74 -16.14 -18.03
C LEU A 33 -13.76 -16.40 -16.92
N GLY A 34 -14.34 -15.31 -16.40
CA GLY A 34 -15.41 -15.38 -15.42
C GLY A 34 -16.68 -16.03 -15.97
N LEU A 35 -17.58 -16.43 -15.07
CA LEU A 35 -18.86 -17.02 -15.45
C LEU A 35 -19.61 -16.14 -16.46
N ARG A 36 -20.18 -16.78 -17.48
CA ARG A 36 -20.89 -16.12 -18.60
C ARG A 36 -20.02 -15.13 -19.40
N GLY A 37 -18.69 -15.30 -19.38
CA GLY A 37 -17.74 -14.45 -20.12
C GLY A 37 -17.65 -13.03 -19.58
N ARG A 38 -18.05 -12.80 -18.32
CA ARG A 38 -18.00 -11.49 -17.68
C ARG A 38 -16.79 -11.42 -16.76
N GLY A 39 -15.77 -10.70 -17.19
CA GLY A 39 -14.58 -10.46 -16.39
C GLY A 39 -13.65 -11.66 -16.31
N ILE A 40 -12.76 -11.61 -15.32
CA ILE A 40 -11.76 -12.63 -15.02
C ILE A 40 -12.07 -13.34 -13.69
N ALA A 41 -11.55 -14.56 -13.57
CA ALA A 41 -11.64 -15.39 -12.37
C ALA A 41 -10.36 -16.23 -12.23
N TYR A 42 -10.14 -16.83 -11.07
CA TYR A 42 -9.18 -17.93 -10.95
C TYR A 42 -9.87 -19.27 -11.18
N ARG A 43 -9.15 -20.24 -11.76
CA ARG A 43 -9.63 -21.62 -11.88
C ARG A 43 -9.93 -22.26 -10.52
N ASP A 44 -9.14 -21.90 -9.52
CA ASP A 44 -9.22 -22.34 -8.13
C ASP A 44 -9.69 -21.20 -7.20
N GLU A 45 -10.56 -20.32 -7.71
CA GLU A 45 -11.02 -19.14 -6.99
C GLU A 45 -11.69 -19.51 -5.65
N SER A 46 -11.29 -18.80 -4.60
CA SER A 46 -11.91 -18.86 -3.29
C SER A 46 -12.61 -17.53 -2.96
N VAL A 47 -13.48 -17.54 -1.94
CA VAL A 47 -14.12 -16.31 -1.43
C VAL A 47 -13.13 -15.23 -0.97
N HIS A 48 -11.87 -15.58 -0.73
CA HIS A 48 -10.82 -14.64 -0.33
C HIS A 48 -10.06 -14.01 -1.50
N ASP A 49 -10.32 -14.47 -2.73
CA ASP A 49 -9.73 -13.93 -3.95
C ASP A 49 -10.54 -12.76 -4.51
N ARG A 50 -11.68 -12.42 -3.90
CA ARG A 50 -12.49 -11.26 -4.29
C ARG A 50 -12.69 -10.26 -3.17
N THR A 51 -12.88 -9.02 -3.58
CA THR A 51 -13.47 -7.97 -2.73
C THR A 51 -14.99 -8.12 -2.66
N ASP A 52 -15.62 -7.45 -1.71
CA ASP A 52 -17.07 -7.49 -1.54
C ASP A 52 -17.83 -6.93 -2.77
N ASP A 53 -17.21 -6.02 -3.53
CA ASP A 53 -17.72 -5.47 -4.80
C ASP A 53 -17.34 -6.32 -6.03
N GLY A 54 -16.76 -7.51 -5.82
CA GLY A 54 -16.58 -8.52 -6.85
C GLY A 54 -15.32 -8.38 -7.70
N VAL A 55 -14.34 -7.56 -7.30
CA VAL A 55 -13.07 -7.40 -8.01
C VAL A 55 -12.12 -8.54 -7.66
N LEU A 56 -11.45 -9.14 -8.66
CA LEU A 56 -10.48 -10.21 -8.44
C LEU A 56 -9.17 -9.62 -7.90
N LEU A 57 -8.65 -10.19 -6.82
CA LEU A 57 -7.46 -9.73 -6.13
C LEU A 57 -6.23 -10.55 -6.54
N ALA A 58 -5.13 -9.85 -6.85
CA ALA A 58 -3.82 -10.46 -6.95
C ALA A 58 -3.45 -11.10 -5.60
N ARG A 59 -2.98 -12.35 -5.68
CA ARG A 59 -2.62 -13.17 -4.52
C ARG A 59 -1.26 -12.76 -3.97
N GLY A 60 -0.38 -12.26 -4.82
CA GLY A 60 0.95 -11.79 -4.44
C GLY A 60 1.86 -12.94 -3.98
N ARG A 61 2.51 -12.76 -2.83
CA ARG A 61 3.45 -13.76 -2.28
C ARG A 61 2.87 -14.45 -1.04
N GLY A 62 3.35 -15.65 -0.76
CA GLY A 62 2.98 -16.46 0.39
C GLY A 62 3.42 -15.87 1.73
N ARG A 63 3.47 -16.71 2.78
CA ARG A 63 3.86 -16.28 4.14
C ARG A 63 5.21 -15.56 4.14
N ARG A 64 5.36 -14.61 5.07
CA ARG A 64 6.63 -13.91 5.32
C ARG A 64 7.75 -14.93 5.45
N ALA A 65 8.76 -14.77 4.61
CA ALA A 65 10.05 -15.41 4.81
C ALA A 65 10.76 -14.69 5.99
N THR A 66 11.60 -15.39 6.73
CA THR A 66 12.47 -14.80 7.77
C THR A 66 13.76 -14.26 7.14
N GLU A 67 14.60 -13.54 7.91
CA GLU A 67 15.93 -13.10 7.46
C GLU A 67 16.75 -14.22 6.82
N ALA A 68 16.65 -15.44 7.35
CA ALA A 68 17.38 -16.60 6.88
C ALA A 68 16.95 -17.08 5.48
N ALA A 69 15.88 -16.54 4.92
CA ALA A 69 15.26 -17.05 3.70
C ALA A 69 15.47 -16.16 2.47
N GLY A 70 15.73 -14.85 2.58
CA GLY A 70 15.93 -13.98 1.42
C GLY A 70 16.14 -12.51 1.76
N ARG A 71 16.04 -11.61 0.76
CA ARG A 71 16.14 -10.16 0.96
C ARG A 71 14.77 -9.46 0.93
N PRO A 72 14.56 -8.38 1.69
CA PRO A 72 13.41 -7.50 1.51
C PRO A 72 13.45 -6.83 0.13
N LEU A 73 12.28 -6.67 -0.50
CA LEU A 73 12.10 -5.99 -1.78
C LEU A 73 11.49 -4.61 -1.53
N TYR A 74 12.33 -3.64 -1.15
CA TYR A 74 11.89 -2.29 -0.73
C TYR A 74 11.18 -1.50 -1.83
N GLU A 75 11.41 -1.87 -3.08
CA GLU A 75 10.76 -1.33 -4.27
C GLU A 75 9.36 -1.90 -4.53
N GLN A 76 8.94 -2.91 -3.76
CA GLN A 76 7.66 -3.59 -3.92
C GLN A 76 6.76 -3.43 -2.68
N LEU A 77 5.46 -3.44 -2.92
CA LEU A 77 4.44 -3.52 -1.87
C LEU A 77 3.81 -4.91 -1.92
N ASP A 78 3.77 -5.59 -0.77
CA ASP A 78 3.00 -6.84 -0.62
C ASP A 78 1.52 -6.51 -0.83
N PRO A 79 0.87 -7.02 -1.89
CA PRO A 79 -0.50 -6.64 -2.25
C PRO A 79 -1.51 -6.84 -1.12
N ARG A 80 -1.38 -7.94 -0.37
CA ARG A 80 -2.30 -8.26 0.74
C ARG A 80 -2.11 -7.28 1.89
N ARG A 81 -0.87 -6.99 2.26
CA ARG A 81 -0.56 -6.06 3.35
C ARG A 81 -0.88 -4.63 2.96
N GLN A 82 -0.57 -4.20 1.75
CA GLN A 82 -0.90 -2.86 1.27
C GLN A 82 -2.41 -2.62 1.31
N ARG A 83 -3.22 -3.55 0.77
CA ARG A 83 -4.68 -3.43 0.80
C ARG A 83 -5.19 -3.37 2.24
N ARG A 84 -4.65 -4.21 3.13
CA ARG A 84 -4.97 -4.17 4.57
C ARG A 84 -4.55 -2.85 5.22
N ALA A 85 -3.39 -2.30 4.87
CA ALA A 85 -2.90 -1.03 5.39
C ALA A 85 -3.85 0.09 5.02
N LEU A 86 -4.29 0.18 3.77
CA LEU A 86 -5.23 1.23 3.36
C LEU A 86 -6.63 1.01 3.91
N ALA A 87 -7.14 -0.22 3.91
CA ALA A 87 -8.47 -0.53 4.45
C ALA A 87 -8.59 -0.22 5.95
N ARG A 88 -7.50 -0.33 6.71
CA ARG A 88 -7.46 -0.10 8.16
C ARG A 88 -6.64 1.12 8.58
N LEU A 89 -6.15 1.89 7.61
CA LEU A 89 -5.27 3.05 7.80
C LEU A 89 -4.07 2.75 8.73
N LEU A 90 -3.39 1.63 8.47
CA LEU A 90 -2.21 1.19 9.23
C LEU A 90 -0.93 1.80 8.67
N CYS A 91 0.02 2.05 9.57
CA CYS A 91 1.37 2.47 9.21
C CYS A 91 2.04 1.44 8.31
N GLN A 92 2.56 1.87 7.16
CA GLN A 92 3.25 0.99 6.22
C GLN A 92 4.52 0.34 6.81
N VAL A 93 5.14 0.97 7.81
CA VAL A 93 6.38 0.49 8.43
C VAL A 93 6.10 -0.46 9.59
N CYS A 94 5.31 -0.06 10.59
CA CYS A 94 5.07 -0.93 11.76
C CYS A 94 3.84 -1.83 11.65
N GLY A 95 2.93 -1.57 10.70
CA GLY A 95 1.68 -2.34 10.55
C GLY A 95 0.60 -2.01 11.58
N GLU A 96 0.83 -1.01 12.44
CA GLU A 96 -0.10 -0.56 13.47
C GLU A 96 -0.79 0.77 13.10
N PRO A 97 -1.96 1.09 13.67
CA PRO A 97 -2.59 2.39 13.46
C PRO A 97 -1.66 3.54 13.88
N PRO A 98 -1.43 4.55 13.02
CA PRO A 98 -0.69 5.75 13.41
C PRO A 98 -1.34 6.45 14.61
N PRO A 99 -0.56 7.14 15.45
CA PRO A 99 -1.10 7.96 16.53
C PRO A 99 -2.14 8.94 15.99
N ARG A 100 -3.26 9.06 16.69
CA ARG A 100 -4.30 10.05 16.36
C ARG A 100 -3.72 11.46 16.52
N SER A 101 -4.00 12.32 15.55
CA SER A 101 -3.61 13.72 15.59
C SER A 101 -4.73 14.58 15.01
N PRO A 102 -5.06 15.74 15.62
CA PRO A 102 -6.01 16.70 15.04
C PRO A 102 -5.61 17.16 13.63
N ASN A 103 -4.30 17.16 13.35
CA ASN A 103 -3.75 17.54 12.06
C ASN A 103 -3.85 16.42 11.01
N GLY A 104 -4.30 15.22 11.39
CA GLY A 104 -4.42 14.08 10.50
C GLY A 104 -3.18 13.17 10.50
N MET A 105 -3.25 12.12 9.68
CA MET A 105 -2.19 11.11 9.57
C MET A 105 -1.05 11.63 8.69
N LEU A 106 0.15 11.13 8.94
CA LEU A 106 1.31 11.43 8.10
C LEU A 106 1.34 10.49 6.90
N TRP A 107 1.56 11.07 5.72
CA TRP A 107 1.74 10.37 4.45
C TRP A 107 3.03 10.83 3.80
N LEU A 108 3.78 9.89 3.23
CA LEU A 108 5.01 10.16 2.49
C LEU A 108 4.78 9.77 1.04
N LEU A 109 4.85 10.75 0.15
CA LEU A 109 4.72 10.55 -1.29
C LEU A 109 6.09 10.73 -1.95
N ALA A 110 6.37 9.91 -2.95
CA ALA A 110 7.55 10.08 -3.79
C ALA A 110 7.35 11.28 -4.73
N GLY A 111 8.33 12.18 -4.77
CA GLY A 111 8.26 13.42 -5.55
C GLY A 111 7.27 14.46 -5.02
N PRO A 112 7.24 15.65 -5.64
CA PRO A 112 6.12 16.59 -5.46
C PRO A 112 4.83 15.98 -6.03
N PRO A 113 3.66 16.19 -5.40
CA PRO A 113 2.40 15.88 -6.07
C PRO A 113 2.27 16.73 -7.33
N ASP A 114 1.61 16.19 -8.35
CA ASP A 114 1.30 16.94 -9.57
C ASP A 114 0.27 18.03 -9.25
N GLY A 115 0.74 19.24 -8.92
CA GLY A 115 -0.11 20.39 -8.63
C GLY A 115 -0.52 20.51 -7.16
N ASP A 116 -1.81 20.70 -6.91
CA ASP A 116 -2.37 20.88 -5.56
C ASP A 116 -2.22 19.57 -4.77
N PRO A 117 -1.65 19.58 -3.54
CA PRO A 117 -1.61 18.40 -2.68
C PRO A 117 -3.02 17.92 -2.25
N GLU A 118 -4.07 18.71 -2.50
CA GLU A 118 -5.45 18.25 -2.39
C GLU A 118 -5.82 17.31 -3.55
N ASP A 119 -6.58 16.26 -3.25
CA ASP A 119 -7.09 15.30 -4.23
C ASP A 119 -6.06 14.33 -4.85
N VAL A 120 -4.96 14.09 -4.14
CA VAL A 120 -3.93 13.16 -4.62
C VAL A 120 -4.41 11.71 -4.50
N LEU A 121 -4.35 10.95 -5.60
CA LEU A 121 -4.50 9.50 -5.61
C LEU A 121 -3.17 8.83 -5.29
N THR A 122 -3.17 7.90 -4.34
CA THR A 122 -1.96 7.15 -3.98
C THR A 122 -2.26 5.71 -3.61
N ILE A 123 -1.24 4.88 -3.77
CA ILE A 123 -1.19 3.49 -3.27
C ILE A 123 -0.35 3.38 -1.99
N THR A 124 0.33 4.46 -1.58
CA THR A 124 1.25 4.43 -0.43
C THR A 124 0.45 4.59 0.86
N PRO A 125 0.48 3.64 1.82
CA PRO A 125 -0.25 3.79 3.07
C PRO A 125 0.31 4.88 3.99
N PRO A 126 -0.42 5.29 5.05
CA PRO A 126 0.09 6.27 6.00
C PRO A 126 1.32 5.72 6.73
N VAL A 127 2.03 6.60 7.43
CA VAL A 127 3.16 6.25 8.28
C VAL A 127 2.99 6.87 9.66
N CYS A 128 3.49 6.22 10.71
CA CYS A 128 3.67 6.89 11.99
C CYS A 128 4.70 8.03 11.83
N PRO A 129 4.75 9.01 12.74
CA PRO A 129 5.86 9.98 12.82
C PRO A 129 7.20 9.27 13.08
N GLU A 130 7.93 9.61 14.13
CA GLU A 130 9.14 8.88 14.50
C GLU A 130 8.79 7.57 15.24
N PRO A 131 9.52 6.45 15.02
CA PRO A 131 10.68 6.28 14.11
C PRO A 131 10.32 5.86 12.69
N CYS A 132 9.04 5.56 12.42
CA CYS A 132 8.63 4.95 11.15
C CYS A 132 8.89 5.85 9.93
N ALA A 133 8.61 7.15 10.02
CA ALA A 133 8.83 8.08 8.92
C ALA A 133 10.31 8.17 8.53
N VAL A 134 11.20 8.23 9.52
CA VAL A 134 12.66 8.26 9.31
C VAL A 134 13.11 6.98 8.60
N LEU A 135 12.70 5.82 9.12
CA LEU A 135 13.01 4.52 8.49
C LEU A 135 12.51 4.43 7.05
N ALA A 136 11.31 4.93 6.76
CA ALA A 136 10.78 4.93 5.40
C ALA A 136 11.63 5.79 4.46
N LEU A 137 12.07 6.98 4.89
CA LEU A 137 12.95 7.85 4.11
C LEU A 137 14.32 7.21 3.84
N GLU A 138 14.88 6.50 4.82
CA GLU A 138 16.19 5.86 4.70
C GLU A 138 16.16 4.60 3.81
N GLN A 139 15.05 3.86 3.81
CA GLN A 139 14.98 2.52 3.20
C GLN A 139 14.23 2.49 1.87
N CYS A 140 13.38 3.48 1.56
CA CYS A 140 12.56 3.46 0.35
C CYS A 140 13.29 4.12 -0.83
N PRO A 141 13.65 3.36 -1.89
CA PRO A 141 14.31 3.94 -3.06
C PRO A 141 13.48 5.02 -3.76
N ALA A 142 12.15 4.90 -3.73
CA ALA A 142 11.25 5.88 -4.34
C ALA A 142 11.25 7.25 -3.63
N LEU A 143 11.55 7.29 -2.33
CA LEU A 143 11.62 8.55 -1.56
C LEU A 143 13.00 9.21 -1.63
N ALA A 144 14.04 8.46 -2.05
CA ALA A 144 15.41 8.95 -2.12
C ALA A 144 15.61 10.05 -3.19
N GLY A 145 14.82 10.03 -4.27
CA GLY A 145 14.85 11.04 -5.34
C GLY A 145 14.10 12.34 -5.02
N GLY A 146 13.48 12.42 -3.84
CA GLY A 146 12.60 13.52 -3.44
C GLY A 146 11.31 12.99 -2.85
N HIS A 147 10.77 13.68 -1.85
CA HIS A 147 9.54 13.28 -1.18
C HIS A 147 8.71 14.47 -0.75
N THR A 148 7.40 14.26 -0.67
CA THR A 148 6.46 15.19 -0.05
C THR A 148 5.86 14.55 1.18
N ALA A 149 5.95 15.26 2.30
CA ALA A 149 5.30 14.88 3.54
C ALA A 149 3.99 15.63 3.69
N LEU A 150 2.89 14.90 3.86
CA LEU A 150 1.56 15.46 4.01
C LEU A 150 0.94 15.05 5.33
N ARG A 151 0.29 15.99 6.00
CA ARG A 151 -0.71 15.73 7.03
C ARG A 151 -2.08 15.67 6.38
N VAL A 152 -2.73 14.51 6.45
CA VAL A 152 -3.99 14.23 5.74
C VAL A 152 -5.11 13.96 6.74
N ARG A 153 -6.16 14.79 6.70
CA ARG A 153 -7.30 14.68 7.62
C ARG A 153 -8.39 13.73 7.16
N ARG A 154 -8.60 13.59 5.85
CA ARG A 154 -9.76 12.88 5.29
C ARG A 154 -9.39 11.96 4.13
N PRO A 155 -8.55 10.92 4.35
CA PRO A 155 -8.31 9.95 3.31
C PRO A 155 -9.60 9.16 3.01
N ARG A 156 -9.88 8.93 1.72
CA ARG A 156 -11.09 8.24 1.25
C ARG A 156 -10.72 7.13 0.29
N ALA A 157 -11.22 5.93 0.55
CA ALA A 157 -11.11 4.83 -0.39
C ALA A 157 -11.64 5.26 -1.76
N TRP A 158 -10.89 4.96 -2.83
CA TRP A 158 -11.20 5.46 -4.17
C TRP A 158 -11.40 4.34 -5.18
N GLY A 159 -10.55 3.31 -5.15
CA GLY A 159 -10.56 2.29 -6.17
C GLY A 159 -9.42 1.30 -6.05
N TYR A 160 -9.03 0.73 -7.18
CA TYR A 160 -8.00 -0.30 -7.29
C TYR A 160 -6.98 0.04 -8.37
N ARG A 161 -5.76 -0.42 -8.17
CA ARG A 161 -4.71 -0.52 -9.19
C ARG A 161 -4.54 -1.99 -9.57
N GLY A 162 -4.26 -2.27 -10.83
CA GLY A 162 -4.00 -3.64 -11.25
C GLY A 162 -3.81 -3.81 -12.75
N ALA A 163 -3.62 -5.05 -13.17
CA ALA A 163 -3.54 -5.43 -14.58
C ALA A 163 -4.96 -5.53 -15.15
N LEU A 164 -5.27 -4.76 -16.21
CA LEU A 164 -6.56 -4.83 -16.88
C LEU A 164 -6.52 -5.87 -17.99
N HIS A 165 -7.36 -6.89 -17.89
CA HIS A 165 -7.42 -7.98 -18.86
C HIS A 165 -8.51 -7.76 -19.91
N THR A 166 -8.32 -8.40 -21.06
CA THR A 166 -9.29 -8.48 -22.15
C THR A 166 -10.00 -9.83 -22.14
N PRO A 167 -11.06 -10.04 -22.95
CA PRO A 167 -11.65 -11.37 -23.17
C PRO A 167 -10.69 -12.42 -23.72
N ALA A 168 -9.54 -12.01 -24.27
CA ALA A 168 -8.46 -12.93 -24.66
C ALA A 168 -7.53 -13.29 -23.49
N LEU A 169 -7.84 -12.83 -22.28
CA LEU A 169 -7.02 -12.92 -21.06
C LEU A 169 -5.65 -12.23 -21.15
N LEU A 170 -5.45 -11.41 -22.17
CA LEU A 170 -4.27 -10.56 -22.33
C LEU A 170 -4.43 -9.31 -21.46
N SER A 171 -3.35 -8.88 -20.81
CA SER A 171 -3.26 -7.60 -20.11
C SER A 171 -2.28 -6.66 -20.80
N GLY A 172 -2.45 -5.35 -20.59
CA GLY A 172 -1.42 -4.36 -20.94
C GLY A 172 -0.16 -4.51 -20.09
N GLU A 173 0.93 -3.86 -20.52
CA GLU A 173 2.20 -3.83 -19.78
C GLU A 173 2.09 -3.00 -18.51
N ASP A 174 1.37 -1.87 -18.57
CA ASP A 174 1.23 -0.96 -17.44
C ASP A 174 -0.06 -1.21 -16.64
N PRO A 175 0.01 -1.17 -15.30
CA PRO A 175 -1.15 -1.26 -14.45
C PRO A 175 -1.98 0.02 -14.52
N VAL A 176 -3.30 -0.14 -14.49
CA VAL A 176 -4.27 0.97 -14.50
C VAL A 176 -4.85 1.20 -13.11
N GLN A 177 -5.31 2.42 -12.85
CA GLN A 177 -6.11 2.75 -11.67
C GLN A 177 -7.57 2.95 -12.09
N LEU A 178 -8.49 2.23 -11.44
CA LEU A 178 -9.93 2.30 -11.70
C LEU A 178 -10.68 2.67 -10.42
N PRO A 179 -11.59 3.66 -10.46
CA PRO A 179 -12.41 4.01 -9.31
C PRO A 179 -13.44 2.92 -9.02
N TYR A 180 -13.98 2.91 -7.79
CA TYR A 180 -15.12 2.06 -7.46
C TYR A 180 -16.31 2.33 -8.40
N GLY A 181 -16.99 1.26 -8.79
CA GLY A 181 -18.12 1.31 -9.73
C GLY A 181 -17.73 1.42 -11.20
N ASP A 182 -16.44 1.47 -11.56
CA ASP A 182 -16.03 1.44 -12.97
C ASP A 182 -16.45 0.11 -13.62
N PRO A 183 -17.13 0.12 -14.78
CA PRO A 183 -17.63 -1.10 -15.43
C PRO A 183 -16.52 -2.05 -15.90
N ARG A 184 -15.26 -1.61 -15.91
CA ARG A 184 -14.09 -2.43 -16.25
C ARG A 184 -13.54 -3.23 -15.07
N LEU A 185 -13.97 -2.93 -13.83
CA LEU A 185 -13.50 -3.64 -12.62
C LEU A 185 -13.60 -5.17 -12.68
N PRO A 186 -14.64 -5.80 -13.30
CA PRO A 186 -14.67 -7.26 -13.44
C PRO A 186 -13.49 -7.84 -14.23
N TRP A 187 -12.81 -7.02 -15.03
CA TRP A 187 -11.65 -7.39 -15.85
C TRP A 187 -10.31 -7.01 -15.21
N LEU A 188 -10.33 -6.36 -14.05
CA LEU A 188 -9.14 -5.92 -13.35
C LEU A 188 -8.64 -7.02 -12.41
N LEU A 189 -7.39 -7.44 -12.58
CA LEU A 189 -6.66 -8.17 -11.55
C LEU A 189 -6.03 -7.15 -10.60
N ALA A 190 -6.74 -6.83 -9.52
CA ALA A 190 -6.37 -5.76 -8.60
C ALA A 190 -5.22 -6.18 -7.68
N ASP A 191 -4.07 -5.49 -7.78
CA ASP A 191 -2.94 -5.70 -6.90
C ASP A 191 -2.99 -4.77 -5.68
N LEU A 192 -3.21 -3.48 -5.88
CA LEU A 192 -3.17 -2.50 -4.80
C LEU A 192 -4.52 -1.78 -4.67
N ALA A 193 -4.85 -1.38 -3.45
CA ALA A 193 -5.93 -0.42 -3.23
C ALA A 193 -5.41 0.99 -3.53
N VAL A 194 -6.29 1.85 -4.03
CA VAL A 194 -6.01 3.28 -4.28
C VAL A 194 -6.87 4.11 -3.34
N ILE A 195 -6.25 5.10 -2.72
CA ILE A 195 -6.89 6.03 -1.80
C ILE A 195 -6.70 7.45 -2.28
N ARG A 196 -7.73 8.27 -2.07
CA ARG A 196 -7.76 9.70 -2.37
C ARG A 196 -7.47 10.47 -1.09
N LEU A 197 -6.46 11.32 -1.10
CA LEU A 197 -6.07 12.15 0.04
C LEU A 197 -6.78 13.50 -0.02
N MET A 198 -7.46 13.87 1.08
CA MET A 198 -8.19 15.14 1.18
C MET A 198 -7.88 15.84 2.51
N GLY A 199 -7.91 17.17 2.50
CA GLY A 199 -7.52 18.00 3.63
C GLY A 199 -6.03 17.84 3.93
N CYS A 200 -5.22 18.01 2.89
CA CYS A 200 -3.77 17.81 2.86
C CYS A 200 -3.03 19.10 3.25
N THR A 201 -2.18 19.01 4.26
CA THR A 201 -1.26 20.09 4.64
C THR A 201 0.17 19.61 4.43
N PRO A 202 0.93 20.20 3.50
CA PRO A 202 2.36 19.93 3.38
C PRO A 202 3.10 20.27 4.67
N ILE A 203 4.02 19.41 5.07
CA ILE A 203 4.90 19.63 6.23
C ILE A 203 6.36 19.39 5.85
N ASP A 204 7.26 19.95 6.65
CA ASP A 204 8.68 19.61 6.62
C ASP A 204 8.94 18.56 7.73
N LEU A 205 9.38 17.37 7.33
CA LEU A 205 9.71 16.29 8.28
C LEU A 205 10.97 16.58 9.08
N LEU A 206 11.95 17.29 8.49
CA LEU A 206 13.23 17.57 9.12
C LEU A 206 13.11 18.65 10.21
N ARG A 207 11.97 19.34 10.29
CA ARG A 207 11.63 20.29 11.35
C ARG A 207 10.62 19.75 12.37
N PHE A 208 10.21 18.49 12.25
CA PHE A 208 9.23 17.91 13.16
C PHE A 208 9.87 17.62 14.52
N THR A 209 9.82 18.60 15.43
CA THR A 209 9.92 18.31 16.87
C THR A 209 8.60 17.65 17.28
N PRO A 210 8.60 16.46 17.92
CA PRO A 210 7.40 16.02 18.57
C PRO A 210 7.00 17.11 19.56
N ALA A 211 5.76 17.59 19.49
CA ALA A 211 5.22 18.40 20.57
C ALA A 211 5.34 17.54 21.83
N SER A 212 6.28 17.89 22.70
CA SER A 212 6.35 17.42 24.06
C SER A 212 4.94 17.56 24.61
N GLY A 213 4.29 16.44 24.93
CA GLY A 213 3.00 16.48 25.57
C GLY A 213 3.19 17.19 26.91
N ASP A 214 2.67 18.40 27.02
CA ASP A 214 2.29 18.96 28.31
C ASP A 214 1.22 18.03 28.87
N ILE A 215 1.66 17.10 29.72
CA ILE A 215 0.80 16.45 30.69
C ILE A 215 0.69 17.47 31.83
N ALA A 216 -0.39 18.24 31.80
CA ALA A 216 -0.99 18.84 32.99
C ALA A 216 -2.15 17.95 33.44
#